data_AF-A0A6L6CF23-F1
#
_entry.id   AF-A0A6L6CF23-F1
#
_cell.length_a   1.000
_cell.length_b   1.000
_cell.length_c   1.000
_cell.angle_alpha   90.00
_cell.angle_beta   90.00
_cell.angle_gamma   90.00
#
_symmetry.space_group_name_H-M   'P 1'
#
loop_
_entity.id
_entity.type
_entity.pdbx_description
1 polymer ?
#
loop_
_entity_poly.entity_id
_entity_poly.type
_entity_poly.pdbx_seq_one_letter_code
_entity_poly.pdbx_strand_id
1 'polypeptide(L)'
;MDLHQLEKIATTALVLYPPTNQEMKTSPVCTAFFFDIDGKHLESVNSQDVYLALMTLSYGIFPSSAVGIGMVSPGWMGPTGETAPGDHPERKAVELATVLTTSFESASAVRVIENGELLENQESGSGPLVDAMGAALFRCVISTIHSDLDE
;
A
#
# COMPACT_ATOMS: atom_id res chain seq x y z
N MET A 1 12.81 -6.86 -9.28
CA MET A 1 12.69 -7.64 -8.01
C MET A 1 11.80 -8.83 -8.35
N ASP A 2 11.90 -9.99 -7.69
CA ASP A 2 10.95 -11.07 -8.02
C ASP A 2 9.60 -10.88 -7.29
N LEU A 3 8.54 -11.54 -7.79
CA LEU A 3 7.20 -11.42 -7.24
C LEU A 3 7.15 -11.87 -5.76
N HIS A 4 7.88 -12.93 -5.40
CA HIS A 4 7.87 -13.48 -4.05
C HIS A 4 8.47 -12.49 -3.03
N GLN A 5 9.52 -11.77 -3.43
CA GLN A 5 10.08 -10.67 -2.64
C GLN A 5 9.05 -9.56 -2.43
N LEU A 6 8.33 -9.15 -3.47
CA LEU A 6 7.30 -8.11 -3.37
C LEU A 6 6.12 -8.52 -2.46
N GLU A 7 5.65 -9.76 -2.57
CA GLU A 7 4.62 -10.33 -1.69
C GLU A 7 5.08 -10.34 -0.22
N LYS A 8 6.35 -10.66 0.02
CA LYS A 8 6.95 -10.63 1.36
C LYS A 8 6.99 -9.21 1.91
N ILE A 9 7.30 -8.20 1.09
CA ILE A 9 7.29 -6.79 1.50
C ILE A 9 5.86 -6.37 1.86
N ALA A 10 4.87 -6.67 1.02
CA ALA A 10 3.47 -6.36 1.30
C ALA A 10 2.98 -7.03 2.59
N THR A 11 3.32 -8.31 2.79
CA THR A 11 2.97 -9.05 4.02
C THR A 11 3.64 -8.45 5.25
N THR A 12 4.91 -8.06 5.14
CA THR A 12 5.66 -7.40 6.23
C THR A 12 5.04 -6.04 6.58
N ALA A 13 4.58 -5.29 5.57
CA ALA A 13 3.91 -4.01 5.76
C ALA A 13 2.64 -4.14 6.63
N LEU A 14 1.85 -5.21 6.41
CA LEU A 14 0.69 -5.49 7.27
C LEU A 14 1.10 -5.73 8.72
N VAL A 15 2.24 -6.37 8.98
CA VAL A 15 2.73 -6.57 10.36
C VAL A 15 3.24 -5.27 10.98
N LEU A 16 3.90 -4.42 10.20
CA LEU A 16 4.50 -3.17 10.66
C LEU A 16 3.48 -2.04 10.89
N TYR A 17 2.42 -2.02 10.09
CA TYR A 17 1.35 -1.03 10.16
C TYR A 17 0.01 -1.71 10.50
N PRO A 18 -0.11 -2.37 11.66
CA PRO A 18 -1.34 -3.03 12.04
C PRO A 18 -2.44 -2.01 12.32
N PRO A 19 -3.72 -2.40 12.17
CA PRO A 19 -4.81 -1.52 12.54
C PRO A 19 -4.85 -1.55 14.05
N THR A 20 -4.99 -0.40 14.72
CA THR A 20 -5.51 -0.49 16.07
C THR A 20 -6.97 -0.94 15.92
N ASN A 21 -7.33 -2.12 16.44
CA ASN A 21 -8.66 -2.75 16.28
C ASN A 21 -9.87 -1.85 16.62
N GLN A 22 -9.64 -0.67 17.20
CA GLN A 22 -10.67 0.36 17.46
C GLN A 22 -10.86 1.36 16.30
N GLU A 23 -9.89 1.57 15.42
CA GLU A 23 -9.88 2.66 14.43
C GLU A 23 -10.72 2.40 13.18
N MET A 24 -10.97 1.15 12.80
CA MET A 24 -11.78 0.86 11.60
C MET A 24 -13.23 1.38 11.68
N LYS A 25 -13.76 1.57 12.89
CA LYS A 25 -15.15 2.05 13.09
C LYS A 25 -15.27 3.57 13.17
N THR A 26 -14.18 4.29 13.44
CA THR A 26 -14.26 5.74 13.71
C THR A 26 -13.25 6.59 12.95
N SER A 27 -12.11 6.03 12.53
CA SER A 27 -11.09 6.75 11.77
C SER A 27 -10.04 5.80 11.16
N PRO A 28 -10.34 5.15 10.02
CA PRO A 28 -9.36 4.29 9.36
C PRO A 28 -8.09 5.06 8.98
N VAL A 29 -6.93 4.67 9.52
CA VAL A 29 -5.63 5.22 9.11
C VAL A 29 -5.05 4.34 8.01
N CYS A 30 -4.61 4.97 6.93
CA CYS A 30 -3.79 4.38 5.88
C CYS A 30 -2.36 4.91 5.97
N THR A 31 -1.41 4.11 5.49
CA THR A 31 0.02 4.41 5.53
C THR A 31 0.61 4.25 4.15
N ALA A 32 1.09 5.35 3.55
CA ALA A 32 1.95 5.30 2.38
C ALA A 32 3.41 5.21 2.84
N PHE A 33 4.28 4.47 2.16
CA PHE A 33 5.68 4.33 2.54
C PHE A 33 6.62 4.09 1.36
N PHE A 34 7.90 4.39 1.52
CA PHE A 34 8.97 3.94 0.62
C PHE A 34 9.62 2.66 1.13
N PHE A 35 10.12 1.83 0.21
CA PHE A 35 10.90 0.64 0.54
C PHE A 35 12.14 0.50 -0.34
N ASP A 36 13.19 -0.14 0.19
CA ASP A 36 14.44 -0.45 -0.54
C ASP A 36 14.47 -1.86 -1.14
N ILE A 37 15.59 -2.21 -1.79
CA ILE A 37 15.78 -3.51 -2.45
C ILE A 37 15.69 -4.71 -1.50
N ASP A 38 15.99 -4.51 -0.22
CA ASP A 38 15.92 -5.55 0.82
C ASP A 38 14.50 -5.62 1.43
N GLY A 39 13.59 -4.76 1.00
CA GLY A 39 12.24 -4.67 1.53
C GLY A 39 12.14 -3.88 2.83
N LYS A 40 13.19 -3.15 3.21
CA LYS A 40 13.17 -2.30 4.40
C LYS A 40 12.36 -1.05 4.13
N HIS A 41 11.46 -0.75 5.06
CA HIS A 41 10.66 0.46 5.06
C HIS A 41 11.53 1.67 5.45
N LEU A 42 11.43 2.76 4.71
CA LEU A 42 12.32 3.91 4.86
C LEU A 42 11.60 5.10 5.51
N GLU A 43 10.62 5.66 4.80
CA GLU A 43 9.79 6.76 5.26
C GLU A 43 8.33 6.38 5.08
N SER A 44 7.45 6.95 5.91
CA SER A 44 6.02 6.68 5.84
C SER A 44 5.18 7.90 6.22
N VAL A 45 4.02 8.01 5.59
CA VAL A 45 3.01 9.04 5.83
C VAL A 45 1.70 8.38 6.18
N ASN A 46 1.11 8.81 7.30
CA ASN A 46 -0.20 8.34 7.75
C ASN A 46 -1.28 9.37 7.39
N SER A 47 -2.44 8.89 6.96
CA SER A 47 -3.61 9.73 6.63
C SER A 47 -4.90 8.95 6.84
N GLN A 48 -6.03 9.64 6.92
CA GLN A 48 -7.36 9.01 6.84
C GLN A 48 -7.82 8.85 5.37
N ASP A 49 -7.09 9.45 4.44
CA ASP A 49 -7.34 9.42 3.00
C ASP A 49 -6.10 8.90 2.28
N VAL A 50 -6.27 7.81 1.52
CA VAL A 50 -5.21 7.13 0.76
C VAL A 50 -4.56 8.05 -0.27
N TYR A 51 -5.35 8.90 -0.93
CA TYR A 51 -4.84 9.82 -1.95
C TYR A 51 -4.06 10.96 -1.30
N LEU A 52 -4.51 11.44 -0.14
CA LEU A 52 -3.76 12.43 0.63
C LEU A 52 -2.43 11.86 1.14
N ALA A 53 -2.40 10.63 1.66
CA ALA A 53 -1.15 9.98 2.07
C ALA A 53 -0.16 9.84 0.90
N LEU A 54 -0.61 9.36 -0.26
CA LEU A 54 0.22 9.24 -1.47
C LEU A 54 0.70 10.60 -1.95
N MET A 55 -0.19 11.59 -1.98
CA MET A 55 0.15 12.94 -2.40
C MET A 55 1.21 13.54 -1.49
N THR A 56 1.02 13.48 -0.17
CA THR A 56 1.98 13.99 0.81
C THR A 56 3.32 13.27 0.72
N LEU A 57 3.33 11.94 0.61
CA LEU A 57 4.58 11.19 0.41
C LEU A 57 5.27 11.61 -0.89
N SER A 58 4.51 11.90 -1.95
CA SER A 58 5.06 12.36 -3.24
C SER A 58 5.64 13.77 -3.26
N TYR A 59 5.36 14.58 -2.24
CA TYR A 59 6.03 15.87 -2.02
C TYR A 59 7.33 15.73 -1.22
N GLY A 60 7.58 14.55 -0.62
CA GLY A 60 8.82 14.24 0.06
C GLY A 60 9.97 13.97 -0.92
N ILE A 61 11.19 13.86 -0.39
CA ILE A 61 12.36 13.47 -1.17
C ILE A 61 12.29 11.98 -1.39
N PHE A 62 12.40 11.52 -2.65
CA PHE A 62 12.55 10.09 -2.92
C PHE A 62 13.91 9.61 -2.38
N PRO A 63 13.95 8.67 -1.41
CA PRO A 63 15.21 8.21 -0.86
C PRO A 63 16.06 7.54 -1.95
N SER A 64 17.37 7.79 -1.98
CA SER A 64 18.27 7.26 -3.01
C SER A 64 18.35 5.72 -3.03
N SER A 65 18.07 5.07 -1.90
CA SER A 65 17.99 3.61 -1.78
C SER A 65 16.59 3.04 -2.07
N ALA A 66 15.58 3.89 -2.23
CA ALA A 66 14.22 3.44 -2.47
C ALA A 66 14.08 2.85 -3.88
N VAL A 67 13.37 1.73 -3.97
CA VAL A 67 13.07 1.04 -5.23
C VAL A 67 11.57 0.98 -5.51
N GLY A 68 10.74 1.52 -4.61
CA GLY A 68 9.29 1.55 -4.78
C GLY A 68 8.55 2.26 -3.66
N ILE A 69 7.23 2.26 -3.79
CA ILE A 69 6.25 2.81 -2.86
C ILE A 69 5.27 1.72 -2.44
N GLY A 70 4.84 1.72 -1.19
CA GLY A 70 3.77 0.89 -0.69
C GLY A 70 2.64 1.69 -0.07
N MET A 71 1.48 1.06 0.03
CA MET A 71 0.28 1.58 0.67
C MET A 71 -0.33 0.47 1.52
N VAL A 72 -0.53 0.74 2.81
CA VAL A 72 -1.41 -0.06 3.68
C VAL A 72 -2.69 0.72 3.88
N SER A 73 -3.82 0.11 3.52
CA SER A 73 -5.13 0.74 3.67
C SER A 73 -6.17 -0.26 4.20
N PRO A 74 -7.04 0.19 5.12
CA PRO A 74 -8.21 -0.59 5.52
C PRO A 74 -9.22 -0.69 4.37
N GLY A 75 -9.92 -1.81 4.32
CA GLY A 75 -10.92 -2.08 3.29
C GLY A 75 -11.96 -3.10 3.77
N TRP A 76 -12.82 -3.48 2.83
CA TRP A 76 -13.87 -4.46 3.06
C TRP A 76 -13.85 -5.49 1.95
N MET A 77 -13.77 -6.76 2.33
CA MET A 77 -13.87 -7.89 1.42
C MET A 77 -15.32 -8.38 1.40
N GLY A 78 -15.90 -8.48 0.20
CA GLY A 78 -17.19 -9.15 -0.02
C GLY A 78 -17.07 -10.66 0.24
N PRO A 79 -18.18 -11.35 0.56
CA PRO A 79 -18.15 -12.81 0.60
C PRO A 79 -17.83 -13.36 -0.80
N THR A 80 -17.21 -14.53 -0.85
CA THR A 80 -16.83 -15.21 -2.10
C THR A 80 -18.09 -15.70 -2.83
N GLY A 81 -18.70 -14.83 -3.63
CA GLY A 81 -19.82 -15.13 -4.52
C GLY A 81 -20.00 -14.00 -5.53
N GLU A 82 -20.06 -14.32 -6.82
CA GLU A 82 -20.04 -13.36 -7.95
C GLU A 82 -21.16 -12.29 -7.92
N THR A 83 -22.16 -12.46 -7.04
CA THR A 83 -23.35 -11.60 -6.95
C THR A 83 -23.57 -10.97 -5.57
N ALA A 84 -22.63 -11.14 -4.64
CA ALA A 84 -22.83 -10.67 -3.28
C ALA A 84 -22.74 -9.13 -3.19
N PRO A 85 -23.78 -8.44 -2.69
CA PRO A 85 -23.78 -6.99 -2.61
C PRO A 85 -22.72 -6.48 -1.62
N GLY A 86 -22.29 -5.25 -1.87
CA GLY A 86 -21.37 -4.53 -1.01
C GLY A 86 -21.89 -4.25 0.41
N ASP A 87 -23.07 -4.69 0.84
CA ASP A 87 -23.53 -4.58 2.24
C ASP A 87 -23.86 -5.95 2.83
N HIS A 88 -23.31 -7.03 2.26
CA HIS A 88 -23.58 -8.38 2.74
C HIS A 88 -23.15 -8.53 4.22
N PRO A 89 -23.97 -9.20 5.08
CA PRO A 89 -23.64 -9.39 6.49
C PRO A 89 -22.35 -10.19 6.74
N GLU A 90 -21.88 -10.94 5.74
CA GLU A 90 -20.63 -11.70 5.80
C GLU A 90 -19.41 -10.93 5.26
N ARG A 91 -19.56 -9.61 4.99
CA ARG A 91 -18.41 -8.78 4.62
C ARG A 91 -17.39 -8.78 5.74
N LYS A 92 -16.14 -9.03 5.38
CA LYS A 92 -15.03 -9.05 6.31
C LYS A 92 -14.28 -7.74 6.22
N ALA A 93 -14.00 -7.15 7.38
CA ALA A 93 -13.03 -6.07 7.52
C ALA A 93 -11.63 -6.61 7.19
N VAL A 94 -10.94 -5.96 6.27
CA VAL A 94 -9.61 -6.38 5.82
C VAL A 94 -8.63 -5.23 5.79
N GLU A 95 -7.35 -5.56 5.86
CA GLU A 95 -6.27 -4.65 5.50
C GLU A 95 -5.64 -5.12 4.21
N LEU A 96 -5.42 -4.16 3.32
CA LEU A 96 -4.73 -4.37 2.07
C LEU A 96 -3.39 -3.65 2.15
N ALA A 97 -2.31 -4.39 1.93
CA ALA A 97 -1.02 -3.81 1.59
C ALA A 97 -0.78 -3.99 0.11
N THR A 98 -0.46 -2.92 -0.59
CA THR A 98 -0.06 -2.94 -2.00
C THR A 98 1.31 -2.30 -2.11
N VAL A 99 2.20 -2.90 -2.89
CA VAL A 99 3.53 -2.36 -3.21
C VAL A 99 3.68 -2.21 -4.71
N LEU A 100 4.43 -1.19 -5.13
CA LEU A 100 4.71 -0.87 -6.52
C LEU A 100 6.18 -0.44 -6.64
N THR A 101 6.94 -1.10 -7.50
CA THR A 101 8.33 -0.75 -7.79
C THR A 101 8.42 0.37 -8.84
N THR A 102 9.62 0.96 -8.98
CA THR A 102 9.95 1.89 -10.08
C THR A 102 9.92 1.24 -11.46
N SER A 103 10.01 -0.09 -11.53
CA SER A 103 9.79 -0.90 -12.74
C SER A 103 8.31 -1.23 -13.00
N PHE A 104 7.38 -0.68 -12.20
CA PHE A 104 5.94 -0.95 -12.25
C PHE A 104 5.55 -2.41 -11.98
N GLU A 105 6.41 -3.15 -11.28
CA GLU A 105 6.07 -4.46 -10.73
C GLU A 105 5.27 -4.24 -9.44
N SER A 106 4.18 -4.96 -9.25
CA SER A 106 3.33 -4.81 -8.06
C SER A 106 2.89 -6.13 -7.47
N ALA A 107 2.69 -6.11 -6.16
CA ALA A 107 2.12 -7.21 -5.40
C ALA A 107 1.21 -6.65 -4.31
N SER A 108 0.27 -7.48 -3.85
CA SER A 108 -0.63 -7.14 -2.77
C SER A 108 -0.73 -8.28 -1.76
N ALA A 109 -0.95 -7.93 -0.50
CA ALA A 109 -1.26 -8.86 0.56
C ALA A 109 -2.52 -8.39 1.28
N VAL A 110 -3.35 -9.34 1.72
CA VAL A 110 -4.58 -9.05 2.45
C VAL A 110 -4.58 -9.77 3.78
N ARG A 111 -4.93 -9.05 4.85
CA ARG A 111 -5.18 -9.62 6.18
C ARG A 111 -6.62 -9.39 6.59
N VAL A 112 -7.30 -10.44 7.01
CA VAL A 112 -8.60 -10.34 7.66
C VAL A 112 -8.40 -9.88 9.11
N ILE A 113 -9.08 -8.81 9.51
CA ILE A 113 -8.84 -8.18 10.83
C ILE A 113 -9.39 -9.01 11.97
N GLU A 114 -10.55 -9.65 11.78
CA GLU A 114 -11.24 -10.38 12.85
C GLU A 114 -10.42 -11.54 13.43
N ASN A 115 -9.67 -12.24 12.58
CA ASN A 115 -8.92 -13.44 12.93
C ASN A 115 -7.41 -13.33 12.62
N GLY A 116 -6.95 -12.21 12.04
CA GLY A 116 -5.56 -12.01 11.63
C GLY A 116 -5.11 -12.90 10.47
N GLU A 117 -6.05 -13.58 9.80
CA GLU A 117 -5.76 -14.51 8.70
C GLU A 117 -5.17 -13.76 7.51
N LEU A 118 -3.95 -14.14 7.10
CA LEU A 118 -3.36 -13.70 5.86
C LEU A 118 -3.96 -14.53 4.71
N LEU A 119 -4.52 -13.84 3.74
CA LEU A 119 -5.05 -14.47 2.53
C LEU A 119 -3.89 -14.58 1.53
N GLU A 120 -3.45 -15.80 1.28
CA GLU A 120 -2.40 -16.10 0.32
C GLU A 120 -2.90 -15.85 -1.12
N ASN A 121 -2.07 -15.21 -1.95
CA ASN A 121 -2.29 -14.96 -3.38
C ASN A 121 -3.50 -14.08 -3.73
N GLN A 122 -3.31 -12.76 -3.65
CA GLN A 122 -4.09 -11.81 -4.42
C GLN A 122 -3.16 -11.24 -5.49
N GLU A 123 -3.47 -11.51 -6.76
CA GLU A 123 -2.75 -11.01 -7.92
C GLU A 123 -2.48 -9.51 -7.81
N SER A 124 -1.45 -9.03 -8.52
CA SER A 124 -1.13 -7.61 -8.72
C SER A 124 -2.41 -6.80 -8.89
N GLY A 125 -2.77 -6.03 -7.87
CA GLY A 125 -4.00 -5.22 -7.91
C GLY A 125 -3.99 -4.34 -9.15
N SER A 126 -5.14 -4.21 -9.81
CA SER A 126 -5.36 -3.21 -10.85
C SER A 126 -6.45 -2.25 -10.39
N GLY A 127 -6.39 -0.99 -10.84
CA GLY A 127 -7.42 0.01 -10.59
C GLY A 127 -6.89 1.32 -9.98
N PRO A 128 -7.81 2.20 -9.55
CA PRO A 128 -7.50 3.61 -9.27
C PRO A 128 -6.42 3.83 -8.21
N LEU A 129 -6.32 2.94 -7.22
CA LEU A 129 -5.29 3.05 -6.18
C LEU A 129 -3.89 2.77 -6.74
N VAL A 130 -3.75 1.76 -7.59
CA VAL A 130 -2.45 1.42 -8.20
C VAL A 130 -2.03 2.50 -9.20
N ASP A 131 -2.99 3.06 -9.95
CA ASP A 131 -2.75 4.22 -10.81
C ASP A 131 -2.25 5.43 -10.01
N ALA A 132 -2.87 5.72 -8.86
CA ALA A 132 -2.45 6.79 -7.97
C ALA A 132 -1.07 6.54 -7.35
N MET A 133 -0.76 5.29 -6.98
CA MET A 133 0.58 4.91 -6.54
C MET A 133 1.63 5.12 -7.64
N GLY A 134 1.32 4.76 -8.88
CA GLY A 134 2.18 4.99 -10.04
C GLY A 134 2.43 6.49 -10.28
N ALA A 135 1.39 7.31 -10.21
CA ALA A 135 1.50 8.76 -10.33
C ALA A 135 2.35 9.38 -9.21
N ALA A 136 2.15 8.94 -7.96
CA ALA A 136 2.93 9.37 -6.82
C ALA A 136 4.41 9.01 -6.99
N LEU A 137 4.71 7.76 -7.34
CA LEU A 137 6.07 7.28 -7.54
C LEU A 137 6.79 8.01 -8.67
N PHE A 138 6.13 8.17 -9.82
CA PHE A 138 6.67 8.91 -10.95
C PHE A 138 7.04 10.34 -10.58
N ARG A 139 6.19 10.99 -9.79
CA ARG A 139 6.43 12.35 -9.30
C ARG A 139 7.64 12.42 -8.37
N CYS A 140 7.77 11.48 -7.44
CA CYS A 140 8.94 11.39 -6.55
C CYS A 140 10.24 11.34 -7.37
N VAL A 141 10.31 10.42 -8.33
CA VAL A 141 11.50 10.20 -9.16
C VAL A 141 11.87 11.44 -9.98
N ILE A 142 10.88 12.13 -10.57
CA ILE A 142 11.15 13.36 -11.33
C ILE A 142 11.64 14.50 -10.44
N SER A 143 11.06 14.64 -9.24
CA SER A 143 11.43 15.74 -8.33
C SER A 143 12.89 15.64 -7.90
N THR A 144 13.41 14.43 -7.66
CA THR A 144 14.82 14.18 -7.35
C THR A 144 15.75 14.55 -8.51
N ILE A 145 15.35 14.27 -9.75
CA ILE A 145 16.17 14.64 -10.93
C ILE A 145 16.30 16.17 -11.05
N HIS A 146 15.25 16.93 -10.71
CA HIS A 146 15.28 18.39 -10.83
C HIS A 146 16.02 19.05 -9.67
N SER A 147 15.97 18.51 -8.45
CA SER A 147 16.78 19.02 -7.34
C SER A 147 18.27 18.89 -7.59
N ASP A 148 18.70 17.84 -8.28
CA ASP A 148 20.11 17.59 -8.60
C ASP A 148 20.65 18.48 -9.75
N LEU A 149 19.77 19.20 -10.46
CA LEU A 149 20.14 20.11 -11.55
C LEU A 149 20.26 21.58 -11.11
N ASP A 150 19.78 21.90 -9.91
CA ASP A 150 19.83 23.25 -9.32
C ASP A 150 20.98 23.42 -8.30
N GLU A 151 21.83 22.41 -8.11
CA GLU A 151 23.10 22.45 -7.35
C GLU A 151 24.34 22.57 -8.26
#